data_AF-A0A3D9V518-F1
#
_entry.id   AF-A0A3D9V518-F1
#
_cell.length_a   1.000
_cell.length_b   1.000
_cell.length_c   1.000
_cell.angle_alpha   90.00
_cell.angle_beta   90.00
_cell.angle_gamma   90.00
#
_symmetry.space_group_name_H-M   'P 1'
#
loop_
_entity.id
_entity.type
_entity.pdbx_description
1 polymer ?
#
loop_
_entity_poly.entity_id
_entity_poly.type
_entity_poly.pdbx_seq_one_letter_code
_entity_poly.pdbx_strand_id
1 'polypeptide(L)'
;MDEKRARERLLAERADLLRMLERAEEAGQESQTQQEGPGDIGDVAQPLTSEATAGAIAAHLRERLAAIDRALRRLDDGTYGRSVRSGRPIPDERLEADPAAELTVEEAKEDSRT
;
A
#
# COMPACT_ATOMS: atom_id res chain seq x y z
N MET A 1 20.87 1.89 6.67
CA MET A 1 19.86 2.97 6.57
C MET A 1 19.60 3.56 7.95
N ASP A 2 19.69 4.89 8.11
CA ASP A 2 19.40 5.54 9.40
C ASP A 2 17.89 5.59 9.72
N GLU A 3 17.51 5.36 10.98
CA GLU A 3 16.11 5.38 11.45
C GLU A 3 15.40 6.71 11.16
N LYS A 4 16.10 7.84 11.34
CA LYS A 4 15.56 9.16 11.04
C LYS A 4 15.22 9.31 9.55
N ARG A 5 16.12 8.85 8.66
CA ARG A 5 15.88 8.87 7.22
C ARG A 5 14.76 7.92 6.82
N ALA A 6 14.67 6.76 7.47
CA ALA A 6 13.57 5.83 7.24
C ALA A 6 12.23 6.47 7.60
N ARG A 7 12.15 7.13 8.76
CA ARG A 7 10.95 7.84 9.22
C ARG A 7 10.50 8.93 8.24
N GLU A 8 11.43 9.77 7.78
CA GLU A 8 11.14 10.83 6.81
C GLU A 8 10.60 10.26 5.49
N ARG A 9 11.22 9.21 4.96
CA ARG A 9 10.76 8.54 3.73
C ARG A 9 9.38 7.89 3.90
N LEU A 10 9.16 7.19 5.00
CA LEU A 10 7.88 6.55 5.32
C LEU A 10 6.75 7.57 5.45
N LEU A 11 6.99 8.70 6.10
CA LEU A 11 5.98 9.76 6.23
C LEU A 11 5.65 10.42 4.89
N ALA A 12 6.66 10.64 4.04
CA ALA A 12 6.45 11.15 2.69
C ALA A 12 5.62 10.16 1.85
N GLU A 13 5.99 8.89 1.85
CA GLU A 13 5.27 7.83 1.12
C GLU A 13 3.84 7.66 1.64
N ARG A 14 3.63 7.75 2.96
CA ARG A 14 2.28 7.74 3.57
C ARG A 14 1.42 8.87 3.05
N ALA A 15 1.96 10.10 2.97
CA ALA A 15 1.23 11.25 2.46
C ALA A 15 0.88 11.09 0.97
N ASP A 16 1.77 10.51 0.17
CA ASP A 16 1.53 10.21 -1.24
C ASP A 16 0.43 9.15 -1.41
N LEU A 17 0.50 8.06 -0.66
CA LEU A 17 -0.50 6.98 -0.71
C LEU A 17 -1.89 7.45 -0.28
N LEU A 18 -1.99 8.32 0.73
CA LEU A 18 -3.28 8.91 1.12
C LEU A 18 -3.90 9.71 -0.02
N ARG A 19 -3.11 10.52 -0.73
CA ARG A 19 -3.59 11.26 -1.92
C ARG A 19 -4.01 10.34 -3.05
N MET A 20 -3.25 9.26 -3.28
CA MET A 20 -3.61 8.26 -4.29
C MET A 20 -4.89 7.50 -3.92
N LEU A 21 -5.07 7.20 -2.63
CA LEU A 21 -6.24 6.50 -2.11
C LEU A 21 -7.50 7.37 -2.28
N GLU A 22 -7.44 8.63 -1.88
CA GLU A 22 -8.53 9.61 -2.05
C GLU A 22 -8.96 9.65 -3.52
N ARG A 23 -8.01 9.80 -4.45
CA ARG A 23 -8.30 9.81 -5.89
C ARG A 23 -8.90 8.51 -6.42
N ALA A 24 -8.46 7.36 -5.90
CA ALA A 24 -9.00 6.05 -6.29
C ALA A 24 -10.43 5.86 -5.78
N GLU A 25 -10.75 6.38 -4.59
CA GLU A 25 -12.10 6.37 -4.02
C GLU A 25 -13.04 7.29 -4.80
N GLU A 26 -12.60 8.52 -5.12
CA GLU A 26 -13.34 9.48 -5.94
C GLU A 26 -13.73 8.87 -7.31
N ALA A 27 -12.77 8.26 -8.00
CA ALA A 27 -13.00 7.63 -9.30
C ALA A 27 -14.01 6.48 -9.25
N GLY A 28 -14.04 5.74 -8.14
CA GLY A 28 -15.06 4.71 -7.88
C GLY A 28 -16.45 5.33 -7.71
N GLN A 29 -16.57 6.40 -6.91
CA GLN A 29 -17.84 7.08 -6.64
C GLN A 29 -18.44 7.77 -7.87
N GLU A 30 -17.61 8.39 -8.71
CA GLU A 30 -18.04 8.97 -9.99
C GLU A 30 -18.62 7.90 -10.93
N SER A 31 -18.08 6.69 -10.89
CA SER A 31 -18.56 5.56 -11.71
C SER A 31 -19.94 5.05 -11.24
N GLN A 32 -20.18 5.00 -9.92
CA GLN A 32 -21.49 4.60 -9.34
C GLN A 32 -22.58 5.63 -9.67
N THR A 33 -22.27 6.92 -9.56
CA THR A 33 -23.24 7.99 -9.79
C THR A 33 -23.73 7.99 -11.26
N GLN A 34 -22.87 7.60 -12.20
CA GLN A 34 -23.23 7.43 -13.61
C GLN A 34 -24.15 6.21 -13.86
N GLN A 35 -24.10 5.18 -13.00
CA GLN A 35 -24.99 4.01 -13.09
C GLN A 35 -26.43 4.30 -12.63
N GLU A 36 -26.66 5.29 -11.76
CA GLU A 36 -27.99 5.61 -11.22
C GLU A 36 -28.82 6.57 -12.10
N GLY A 37 -28.24 7.09 -13.20
CA GLY A 37 -28.94 7.93 -14.17
C GLY A 37 -29.78 7.14 -15.19
N PRO A 38 -30.89 7.70 -15.74
CA PRO A 38 -31.70 7.04 -16.75
C PRO A 38 -30.98 7.08 -18.11
N GLY A 39 -29.98 6.24 -18.30
CA GLY A 39 -29.11 6.27 -19.49
C GLY A 39 -28.69 4.87 -19.94
N ASP A 40 -29.37 4.39 -20.96
CA ASP A 40 -28.99 3.37 -21.96
C ASP A 40 -28.30 2.07 -21.48
N ILE A 41 -29.01 0.95 -21.67
CA ILE A 41 -28.69 -0.41 -21.20
C ILE A 41 -27.59 -1.08 -22.06
N GLY A 42 -26.87 -0.31 -22.89
CA GLY A 42 -25.87 -0.80 -23.84
C GLY A 42 -24.43 -0.88 -23.29
N ASP A 43 -24.09 -0.12 -22.25
CA ASP A 43 -22.70 0.07 -21.81
C ASP A 43 -22.39 -0.50 -20.41
N VAL A 44 -23.26 -1.34 -19.85
CA VAL A 44 -23.14 -1.86 -18.47
C VAL A 44 -21.91 -2.74 -18.20
N ALA A 45 -21.22 -3.23 -19.24
CA ALA A 45 -20.04 -4.07 -19.10
C ALA A 45 -18.74 -3.29 -18.82
N GLN A 46 -18.61 -2.05 -19.31
CA GLN A 46 -17.43 -1.21 -19.10
C GLN A 46 -17.32 -0.63 -17.66
N PRO A 47 -18.37 -0.10 -17.02
CA PRO A 47 -18.26 0.54 -15.70
C PRO A 47 -18.04 -0.46 -14.56
N LEU A 48 -18.60 -1.68 -14.64
CA LEU A 48 -18.37 -2.72 -13.63
C LEU A 48 -16.89 -3.15 -13.55
N THR A 49 -16.19 -3.16 -14.68
CA THR A 49 -14.76 -3.49 -14.72
C THR A 49 -13.90 -2.33 -14.19
N SER A 50 -14.28 -1.08 -14.47
CA SER A 50 -13.62 0.10 -13.91
C SER A 50 -13.74 0.20 -12.39
N GLU A 51 -14.93 -0.06 -11.85
CA GLU A 51 -15.17 -0.03 -10.41
C GLU A 51 -14.45 -1.16 -9.66
N ALA A 52 -14.52 -2.40 -10.17
CA ALA A 52 -13.76 -3.52 -9.62
C ALA A 52 -12.25 -3.23 -9.61
N THR A 53 -11.76 -2.53 -10.63
CA THR A 53 -10.36 -2.12 -10.74
C THR A 53 -10.00 -1.03 -9.72
N ALA A 54 -10.83 0.02 -9.58
CA ALA A 54 -10.63 1.08 -8.61
C ALA A 54 -10.66 0.55 -7.16
N GLY A 55 -11.59 -0.35 -6.86
CA GLY A 55 -11.67 -1.04 -5.57
C GLY A 55 -10.42 -1.87 -5.25
N ALA A 56 -9.90 -2.62 -6.23
CA ALA A 56 -8.67 -3.39 -6.07
C ALA A 56 -7.44 -2.48 -5.84
N ILE A 57 -7.34 -1.36 -6.56
CA ILE A 57 -6.29 -0.35 -6.36
C ILE A 57 -6.39 0.23 -4.94
N ALA A 58 -7.57 0.65 -4.51
CA ALA A 58 -7.79 1.19 -3.17
C ALA A 58 -7.43 0.17 -2.07
N ALA A 59 -7.79 -1.11 -2.26
CA ALA A 59 -7.42 -2.17 -1.33
C ALA A 59 -5.89 -2.33 -1.21
N HIS A 60 -5.18 -2.36 -2.34
CA HIS A 60 -3.73 -2.45 -2.36
C HIS A 60 -3.05 -1.22 -1.72
N LEU A 61 -3.57 -0.02 -1.99
CA LEU A 61 -3.07 1.22 -1.37
C LEU A 61 -3.26 1.21 0.15
N ARG A 62 -4.40 0.73 0.66
CA ARG A 62 -4.65 0.60 2.11
C ARG A 62 -3.71 -0.43 2.75
N GLU A 63 -3.45 -1.56 2.08
CA GLU A 63 -2.48 -2.55 2.56
C GLU A 63 -1.07 -1.97 2.66
N ARG A 64 -0.63 -1.25 1.62
CA ARG A 64 0.68 -0.55 1.63
C ARG A 64 0.74 0.51 2.73
N LEU A 65 -0.32 1.28 2.93
CA LEU A 65 -0.41 2.26 4.01
C LEU A 65 -0.27 1.59 5.38
N ALA A 66 -0.95 0.46 5.58
CA ALA A 66 -0.86 -0.31 6.80
C ALA A 66 0.57 -0.86 7.03
N ALA A 67 1.28 -1.28 5.98
CA ALA A 67 2.68 -1.69 6.09
C ALA A 67 3.60 -0.53 6.53
N ILE A 68 3.37 0.68 6.01
CA ILE A 68 4.09 1.88 6.42
C ILE A 68 3.79 2.24 7.88
N ASP A 69 2.52 2.22 8.29
CA ASP A 69 2.15 2.49 9.68
C ASP A 69 2.79 1.48 10.64
N ARG A 70 2.88 0.19 10.26
CA ARG A 70 3.63 -0.84 11.01
C ARG A 70 5.13 -0.55 11.04
N ALA A 71 5.72 -0.07 9.96
CA ALA A 71 7.14 0.33 9.93
C ALA A 71 7.43 1.54 10.82
N LEU A 72 6.56 2.55 10.80
CA LEU A 72 6.64 3.73 11.70
C LEU A 72 6.53 3.31 13.16
N ARG A 73 5.61 2.40 13.48
CA ARG A 73 5.48 1.87 14.83
C ARG A 73 6.72 1.11 15.29
N ARG A 74 7.36 0.31 14.42
CA ARG A 74 8.63 -0.36 14.71
C ARG A 74 9.77 0.64 14.97
N LEU A 75 9.77 1.78 14.28
CA LEU A 75 10.72 2.88 14.57
C LEU A 75 10.47 3.47 15.95
N ASP A 76 9.21 3.71 16.32
CA ASP A 76 8.86 4.25 17.64
C ASP A 76 9.15 3.25 18.77
N ASP A 77 8.98 1.93 18.51
CA ASP A 77 9.27 0.85 19.45
C ASP A 77 10.77 0.46 19.50
N GLY A 78 11.62 1.04 18.63
CA GLY A 78 13.05 0.71 18.54
C GLY A 78 13.35 -0.69 18.00
N THR A 79 12.40 -1.30 17.29
CA THR A 79 12.52 -2.65 16.69
C THR A 79 12.67 -2.60 15.17
N TYR A 80 12.85 -1.41 14.60
CA TYR A 80 13.06 -1.22 13.17
C TYR A 80 14.29 -1.97 12.66
N GLY A 81 14.22 -2.42 11.40
CA GLY A 81 15.26 -3.22 10.78
C GLY A 81 15.31 -4.67 11.26
N ARG A 82 14.25 -5.19 11.89
CA ARG A 82 14.08 -6.61 12.20
C ARG A 82 12.85 -7.20 11.50
N SER A 83 12.99 -8.45 11.07
CA SER A 83 11.91 -9.21 10.44
C SER A 83 10.80 -9.48 11.43
N VAL A 84 9.55 -9.25 11.04
CA VAL A 84 8.36 -9.55 11.85
C VAL A 84 8.10 -11.05 11.99
N ARG A 85 8.69 -11.87 11.10
CA ARG A 85 8.50 -13.32 11.08
C ARG A 85 9.56 -14.05 11.90
N SER A 86 10.84 -13.76 11.66
CA SER A 86 11.96 -14.45 12.31
C SER A 86 12.71 -13.63 13.35
N GLY A 87 12.47 -12.31 13.45
CA GLY A 87 13.23 -11.40 14.33
C GLY A 87 14.66 -11.13 13.86
N ARG A 88 15.09 -11.72 12.73
CA ARG A 88 16.42 -11.54 12.15
C ARG A 88 16.60 -10.11 11.64
N PRO A 89 17.82 -9.56 11.66
CA PRO A 89 18.09 -8.24 11.09
C PRO A 89 17.79 -8.23 9.58
N ILE A 90 17.08 -7.20 9.12
CA ILE A 90 16.82 -6.93 7.71
C ILE A 90 18.05 -6.22 7.14
N PRO A 91 18.61 -6.68 6.01
CA PRO A 91 19.76 -6.01 5.39
C PRO A 91 19.47 -4.54 5.09
N ASP A 92 20.45 -3.67 5.33
CA ASP A 92 20.32 -2.23 5.07
C ASP A 92 19.96 -1.94 3.61
N GLU A 93 20.56 -2.65 2.66
CA GLU A 93 20.25 -2.53 1.22
C GLU A 93 18.76 -2.75 0.92
N ARG A 94 18.10 -3.64 1.68
CA ARG A 94 16.66 -3.89 1.55
C ARG A 94 15.83 -2.75 2.12
N LEU A 95 16.25 -2.17 3.25
CA LEU A 95 15.60 -1.00 3.87
C LEU A 95 15.83 0.28 3.05
N GLU A 96 16.94 0.37 2.33
CA GLU A 96 17.21 1.45 1.38
C GLU A 96 16.33 1.35 0.14
N ALA A 97 16.13 0.14 -0.37
CA ALA A 97 15.21 -0.14 -1.48
C ALA A 97 13.74 0.07 -1.07
N ASP A 98 13.36 -0.40 0.12
CA ASP A 98 11.99 -0.31 0.65
C ASP A 98 12.01 -0.09 2.17
N PRO A 99 11.79 1.14 2.63
CA PRO A 99 11.82 1.45 4.05
C PRO A 99 10.65 0.81 4.83
N ALA A 100 9.60 0.36 4.15
CA ALA A 100 8.47 -0.32 4.78
C ALA A 100 8.70 -1.83 4.95
N ALA A 101 9.83 -2.38 4.52
CA ALA A 101 10.08 -3.82 4.53
C ALA A 101 9.87 -4.44 5.93
N GLU A 102 9.06 -5.49 5.96
CA GLU A 102 8.72 -6.25 7.19
C GLU A 102 9.48 -7.57 7.30
N LEU A 103 10.00 -8.06 6.17
CA LEU A 103 10.65 -9.36 6.05
C LEU A 103 12.05 -9.21 5.45
N THR A 104 12.91 -10.19 5.72
CA THR A 104 14.19 -10.30 5.02
C THR A 104 14.00 -10.62 3.53
N VAL A 105 15.06 -10.42 2.73
CA VAL A 105 15.03 -10.73 1.28
C VAL A 105 14.70 -12.21 1.03
N GLU A 106 15.19 -13.10 1.88
CA GLU A 106 14.91 -14.54 1.79
C GLU A 106 13.43 -14.81 2.06
N GLU A 107 12.91 -14.33 3.19
CA GLU A 107 11.50 -14.52 3.58
C GLU A 107 10.52 -13.90 2.58
N ALA A 108 10.83 -12.70 2.05
CA ALA A 108 9.99 -12.05 1.04
C ALA A 108 9.92 -12.83 -0.27
N LYS A 109 11.02 -13.51 -0.67
CA LYS A 109 11.04 -14.39 -1.86
C LYS A 109 10.25 -15.69 -1.67
N GLU A 110 10.08 -16.14 -0.43
CA GLU A 110 9.25 -17.30 -0.11
C GLU A 110 7.77 -16.91 -0.08
N ASP A 111 7.47 -15.75 0.49
CA ASP A 111 6.11 -15.20 0.57
C ASP A 111 5.52 -14.96 -0.84
N SER A 112 6.29 -14.34 -1.74
CA SER A 112 5.85 -14.06 -3.12
C SER A 112 5.69 -15.30 -4.01
N ARG A 113 6.08 -16.49 -3.54
CA ARG A 113 5.96 -17.76 -4.27
C ARG A 113 4.72 -18.57 -3.89
N THR A 114 4.03 -18.16 -2.84
CA THR A 114 2.82 -18.82 -2.32
C THR A 114 1.59 -18.13 -2.88
#